data_AF-A0A7S2SWF8-F1
#
_entry.id   AF-A0A7S2SWF8-F1
#
_cell.length_a   1.000
_cell.length_b   1.000
_cell.length_c   1.000
_cell.angle_alpha   90.00
_cell.angle_beta   90.00
_cell.angle_gamma   90.00
#
_symmetry.space_group_name_H-M   'P 1'
#
loop_
_entity.id
_entity.type
_entity.pdbx_description
1 polymer ?
#
loop_
_entity_poly.entity_id
_entity_poly.type
_entity_poly.pdbx_seq_one_letter_code
_entity_poly.pdbx_strand_id
1 'polypeptide(L)'
;GESASHVLGLTNSHAVWTVEESVAVFVLTIEILLEHHAAKIGMLGFDKDFDLSVDFVAAASNLRSFCYGIPQQSKFDVKGLAGNIIHAIATTNAIISGLIVLEAQKVLLKQFSDVMTTFVQHNPTRGRLLQRIPPQKPNPKCYVCSKAMVRLEIDVKKMTLGQLVDEVLCK
;
A
#
# COMPACT_ATOMS: atom_id res chain seq x y z
N GLY A 1 0.44 -22.92 7.01
CA GLY A 1 -0.92 -23.47 6.93
C GLY A 1 -1.05 -24.28 5.67
N GLU A 2 -2.27 -24.58 5.24
CA GLU A 2 -2.54 -25.06 3.89
C GLU A 2 -2.04 -24.03 2.86
N SER A 3 -1.23 -24.45 1.89
CA SER A 3 -0.44 -23.57 1.00
C SER A 3 -0.20 -24.28 -0.34
N ALA A 4 -0.78 -23.77 -1.42
CA ALA A 4 -0.63 -24.35 -2.75
C ALA A 4 0.80 -24.22 -3.27
N SER A 5 1.45 -23.08 -3.01
CA SER A 5 2.85 -22.85 -3.36
C SER A 5 3.77 -23.88 -2.72
N HIS A 6 3.55 -24.24 -1.45
CA HIS A 6 4.35 -25.27 -0.78
C HIS A 6 4.11 -26.67 -1.35
N VAL A 7 2.86 -27.01 -1.71
CA VAL A 7 2.54 -28.29 -2.36
C VAL A 7 3.25 -28.41 -3.72
N LEU A 8 3.41 -27.29 -4.44
CA LEU A 8 4.14 -27.23 -5.71
C LEU A 8 5.67 -27.09 -5.55
N GLY A 9 6.20 -27.10 -4.31
CA GLY A 9 7.63 -26.97 -4.04
C GLY A 9 8.18 -25.53 -4.10
N LEU A 10 7.32 -24.53 -4.25
CA LEU A 10 7.65 -23.11 -4.30
C LEU A 10 7.76 -22.53 -2.87
N THR A 11 8.86 -22.86 -2.19
CA THR A 11 9.07 -22.51 -0.76
C THR A 11 9.71 -21.14 -0.52
N ASN A 12 10.39 -20.57 -1.53
CA ASN A 12 11.02 -19.26 -1.40
C ASN A 12 10.00 -18.14 -1.62
N SER A 13 9.56 -17.50 -0.53
CA SER A 13 8.58 -16.41 -0.56
C SER A 13 9.09 -15.12 -1.22
N HIS A 14 10.41 -14.93 -1.32
CA HIS A 14 11.04 -13.76 -1.96
C HIS A 14 11.31 -13.98 -3.45
N ALA A 15 11.15 -15.20 -3.96
CA ALA A 15 11.24 -15.45 -5.39
C ALA A 15 9.97 -14.95 -6.09
N VAL A 16 10.14 -14.33 -7.25
CA VAL A 16 9.04 -13.99 -8.15
C VAL A 16 8.72 -15.23 -8.98
N TRP A 17 7.45 -15.65 -8.97
CA TRP A 17 7.00 -16.78 -9.77
C TRP A 17 6.95 -16.44 -11.26
N THR A 18 7.30 -17.41 -12.09
CA THR A 18 6.99 -17.39 -13.52
C THR A 18 5.48 -17.36 -13.76
N VAL A 19 5.08 -17.11 -15.01
CA VAL A 19 3.66 -17.13 -15.39
C VAL A 19 3.09 -18.54 -15.20
N GLU A 20 3.84 -19.57 -15.60
CA GLU A 20 3.47 -20.98 -15.47
C GLU A 20 3.29 -21.39 -14.01
N GLU A 21 4.23 -21.01 -13.13
CA GLU A 21 4.11 -21.23 -11.68
C GLU A 21 2.91 -20.48 -11.09
N SER A 22 2.67 -19.24 -11.52
CA SER A 22 1.52 -18.46 -11.07
C SER A 22 0.20 -19.11 -11.51
N VAL A 23 0.10 -19.66 -12.72
CA VAL A 23 -1.07 -20.44 -13.16
C VAL A 23 -1.25 -21.68 -12.29
N ALA A 24 -0.17 -22.45 -12.07
CA ALA A 24 -0.23 -23.68 -11.28
C ALA A 24 -0.70 -23.41 -9.84
N VAL A 25 -0.14 -22.38 -9.19
CA VAL A 25 -0.56 -21.96 -7.84
C VAL A 25 -2.02 -21.52 -7.85
N PHE A 26 -2.45 -20.71 -8.83
CA PHE A 26 -3.83 -20.23 -8.92
C PHE A 26 -4.83 -21.38 -9.02
N VAL A 27 -4.61 -22.33 -9.94
CA VAL A 27 -5.51 -23.48 -10.13
C VAL A 27 -5.57 -24.33 -8.86
N LEU A 28 -4.41 -24.68 -8.29
CA LEU A 28 -4.35 -25.50 -7.08
C LEU A 28 -4.99 -24.79 -5.87
N THR A 29 -4.84 -23.47 -5.73
CA THR A 29 -5.55 -22.73 -4.67
C THR A 29 -7.06 -22.83 -4.81
N ILE A 30 -7.59 -22.78 -6.03
CA ILE A 30 -9.03 -22.93 -6.28
C ILE A 30 -9.49 -24.35 -5.98
N GLU A 31 -8.77 -25.38 -6.41
CA GLU A 31 -9.08 -26.78 -6.10
C GLU A 31 -9.18 -27.01 -4.59
N ILE A 32 -8.15 -26.59 -3.85
CA ILE A 32 -8.12 -26.68 -2.38
C ILE A 32 -9.27 -25.91 -1.73
N LEU A 33 -9.58 -24.70 -2.21
CA LEU A 33 -10.70 -23.90 -1.69
C LEU A 33 -12.06 -24.59 -1.92
N LEU A 34 -12.25 -25.21 -3.08
CA LEU A 34 -13.47 -25.95 -3.41
C LEU A 34 -13.60 -27.24 -2.61
N GLU A 35 -12.51 -27.97 -2.38
CA GLU A 35 -12.54 -29.24 -1.66
C GLU A 35 -12.69 -29.05 -0.14
N HIS A 36 -11.92 -28.15 0.46
CA HIS A 36 -11.82 -28.03 1.92
C HIS A 36 -12.64 -26.87 2.50
N HIS A 37 -13.01 -25.88 1.68
CA HIS A 37 -13.68 -24.65 2.14
C HIS A 37 -14.96 -24.32 1.37
N ALA A 38 -15.55 -25.27 0.63
CA ALA A 38 -16.77 -25.07 -0.17
C ALA A 38 -17.92 -24.40 0.60
N ALA A 39 -18.17 -24.84 1.83
CA ALA A 39 -19.25 -24.30 2.67
C ALA A 39 -19.05 -22.83 3.09
N LYS A 40 -17.84 -22.29 2.93
CA LYS A 40 -17.48 -20.91 3.28
C LYS A 40 -17.36 -19.99 2.06
N ILE A 41 -17.55 -20.51 0.84
CA ILE A 41 -17.50 -19.70 -0.38
C ILE A 41 -18.49 -18.54 -0.27
N GLY A 42 -18.02 -17.32 -0.58
CA GLY A 42 -18.78 -16.08 -0.42
C GLY A 42 -18.70 -15.44 0.97
N MET A 43 -18.18 -16.16 1.98
CA MET A 43 -17.95 -15.64 3.33
C MET A 43 -16.47 -15.54 3.71
N LEU A 44 -15.58 -16.10 2.89
CA LEU A 44 -14.13 -16.02 3.11
C LEU A 44 -13.64 -14.58 2.98
N GLY A 45 -13.05 -14.06 4.07
CA GLY A 45 -12.28 -12.83 4.05
C GLY A 45 -10.80 -13.11 3.75
N PHE A 46 -10.11 -12.14 3.19
CA PHE A 46 -8.66 -12.22 3.07
C PHE A 46 -8.02 -12.20 4.47
N ASP A 47 -7.11 -13.15 4.70
CA ASP A 47 -6.28 -13.23 5.90
C ASP A 47 -4.82 -13.39 5.47
N LYS A 48 -3.98 -12.42 5.87
CA LYS A 48 -2.55 -12.39 5.54
C LYS A 48 -1.77 -13.52 6.21
N ASP A 49 -2.31 -14.10 7.29
CA ASP A 49 -1.68 -15.18 8.04
C ASP A 49 -2.18 -16.56 7.58
N PHE A 50 -3.14 -16.59 6.65
CA PHE A 50 -3.56 -17.80 5.93
C PHE A 50 -2.83 -17.91 4.58
N ASP A 51 -1.88 -18.85 4.50
CA ASP A 51 -1.04 -19.03 3.30
C ASP A 51 -1.83 -19.22 2.01
N LEU A 52 -2.94 -19.97 2.04
CA LEU A 52 -3.80 -20.19 0.87
C LEU A 52 -4.41 -18.89 0.33
N SER A 53 -4.82 -17.96 1.22
CA SER A 53 -5.30 -16.63 0.83
C SER A 53 -4.21 -15.81 0.15
N VAL A 54 -3.00 -15.85 0.69
CA VAL A 54 -1.85 -15.12 0.13
C VAL A 54 -1.44 -15.71 -1.21
N ASP A 55 -1.41 -17.05 -1.33
CA ASP A 55 -1.11 -17.75 -2.58
C ASP A 55 -2.09 -17.38 -3.69
N PHE A 56 -3.39 -17.37 -3.38
CA PHE A 56 -4.43 -16.99 -4.32
C PHE A 56 -4.23 -15.55 -4.81
N VAL A 57 -4.02 -14.60 -3.90
CA VAL A 57 -3.84 -13.18 -4.25
C VAL A 57 -2.53 -12.95 -5.01
N ALA A 58 -1.43 -13.58 -4.60
CA ALA A 58 -0.14 -13.48 -5.29
C ALA A 58 -0.21 -14.02 -6.72
N ALA A 59 -0.79 -15.22 -6.90
CA ALA A 59 -0.96 -15.81 -8.21
C ALA A 59 -1.86 -14.96 -9.12
N ALA A 60 -3.05 -14.58 -8.62
CA ALA A 60 -4.00 -13.78 -9.39
C ALA A 60 -3.45 -12.39 -9.78
N SER A 61 -2.77 -11.72 -8.84
CA SER A 61 -2.18 -10.39 -9.09
C SER A 61 -0.99 -10.46 -10.05
N ASN A 62 -0.16 -11.50 -10.00
CA ASN A 62 0.94 -11.70 -10.94
C ASN A 62 0.43 -11.99 -12.35
N LEU A 63 -0.57 -12.86 -12.50
CA LEU A 63 -1.22 -13.12 -13.80
C LEU A 63 -1.84 -11.85 -14.38
N ARG A 64 -2.51 -11.05 -13.54
CA ARG A 64 -3.05 -9.75 -13.96
C ARG A 64 -1.94 -8.78 -14.37
N SER A 65 -0.84 -8.72 -13.62
CA SER A 65 0.30 -7.83 -13.90
C SER A 65 0.93 -8.16 -15.25
N PHE A 66 1.10 -9.45 -15.55
CA PHE A 66 1.55 -9.92 -16.86
C PHE A 66 0.66 -9.41 -18.01
N CYS A 67 -0.68 -9.47 -17.87
CA CYS A 67 -1.61 -8.96 -18.89
C CYS A 67 -1.46 -7.46 -19.20
N TYR A 68 -0.92 -6.66 -18.28
CA TYR A 68 -0.72 -5.22 -18.44
C TYR A 68 0.75 -4.82 -18.62
N GLY A 69 1.68 -5.77 -18.77
CA GLY A 69 3.11 -5.49 -18.86
C GLY A 69 3.72 -4.91 -17.58
N ILE A 70 3.10 -5.16 -16.42
CA ILE A 70 3.56 -4.73 -15.11
C ILE A 70 4.47 -5.82 -14.52
N PRO A 71 5.64 -5.48 -13.94
CA PRO A 71 6.50 -6.46 -13.29
C PRO A 71 5.77 -7.23 -12.19
N GLN A 72 5.91 -8.55 -12.22
CA GLN A 72 5.39 -9.45 -11.19
C GLN A 72 6.15 -9.24 -9.86
N GLN A 73 5.49 -9.59 -8.76
CA GLN A 73 6.02 -9.44 -7.41
C GLN A 73 6.13 -10.77 -6.68
N SER A 74 7.01 -10.81 -5.68
CA SER A 74 7.17 -12.00 -4.84
C SER A 74 5.95 -12.18 -3.94
N LYS A 75 5.71 -13.42 -3.49
CA LYS A 75 4.65 -13.72 -2.50
C LYS A 75 4.81 -12.85 -1.25
N PHE A 76 6.05 -12.60 -0.82
CA PHE A 76 6.36 -11.75 0.32
C PHE A 76 5.91 -10.30 0.12
N ASP A 77 6.22 -9.71 -1.03
CA ASP A 77 5.84 -8.32 -1.34
C ASP A 77 4.32 -8.18 -1.44
N VAL A 78 3.67 -9.14 -2.12
CA VAL A 78 2.21 -9.16 -2.25
C VAL A 78 1.54 -9.28 -0.88
N LYS A 79 2.05 -10.12 0.02
CA LYS A 79 1.53 -10.22 1.40
C LYS A 79 1.61 -8.88 2.12
N GLY A 80 2.71 -8.16 1.97
CA GLY A 80 2.91 -6.83 2.53
C GLY A 80 1.93 -5.79 1.98
N LEU A 81 1.73 -5.77 0.66
CA LEU A 81 0.81 -4.83 0.01
C LEU A 81 -0.66 -5.14 0.33
N ALA A 82 -1.07 -6.39 0.16
CA ALA A 82 -2.45 -6.83 0.39
C ALA A 82 -2.86 -6.64 1.86
N GLY A 83 -1.97 -6.95 2.80
CA GLY A 83 -2.22 -6.77 4.23
C GLY A 83 -2.36 -5.31 4.68
N ASN A 84 -1.93 -4.35 3.86
CA ASN A 84 -1.96 -2.91 4.15
C ASN A 84 -3.01 -2.14 3.31
N ILE A 85 -3.90 -2.84 2.59
CA ILE A 85 -4.97 -2.19 1.83
C ILE A 85 -5.93 -1.48 2.78
N ILE A 86 -6.07 -0.16 2.60
CA ILE A 86 -7.07 0.65 3.28
C ILE A 86 -8.30 0.79 2.38
N HIS A 87 -9.45 0.38 2.89
CA HIS A 87 -10.71 0.49 2.16
C HIS A 87 -11.06 1.96 1.92
N ALA A 88 -11.31 2.31 0.66
CA ALA A 88 -11.82 3.62 0.28
C ALA A 88 -13.36 3.63 0.34
N ILE A 89 -13.92 4.69 0.90
CA ILE A 89 -15.38 4.90 0.94
C ILE A 89 -15.69 6.18 0.18
N ALA A 90 -16.64 6.11 -0.76
CA ALA A 90 -16.99 7.23 -1.62
C ALA A 90 -17.41 8.49 -0.84
N THR A 91 -18.09 8.32 0.29
CA THR A 91 -18.53 9.43 1.15
C THR A 91 -17.35 10.17 1.79
N THR A 92 -16.27 9.47 2.17
CA THR A 92 -15.05 10.13 2.67
C THR A 92 -14.44 11.03 1.62
N ASN A 93 -14.35 10.56 0.36
CA ASN A 93 -13.85 11.38 -0.74
C ASN A 93 -14.72 12.61 -1.00
N ALA A 94 -16.04 12.47 -0.93
CA ALA A 94 -16.97 13.59 -1.08
C ALA A 94 -16.80 14.65 0.02
N ILE A 95 -16.69 14.23 1.29
CA ILE A 95 -16.45 15.12 2.43
C ILE A 95 -15.12 15.86 2.26
N ILE A 96 -14.04 15.13 1.97
CA ILE A 96 -12.70 15.72 1.81
C ILE A 96 -12.69 16.71 0.63
N SER A 97 -13.33 16.38 -0.49
CA SER A 97 -13.42 17.27 -1.65
C SER A 97 -14.16 18.56 -1.32
N GLY A 98 -15.27 18.49 -0.57
CA GLY A 98 -15.98 19.68 -0.09
C GLY A 98 -15.09 20.57 0.80
N LEU A 99 -14.33 19.96 1.71
CA LEU A 99 -13.39 20.68 2.57
C LEU A 99 -12.27 21.35 1.77
N ILE A 100 -11.74 20.69 0.73
CA ILE A 100 -10.72 21.27 -0.16
C ILE A 100 -11.24 22.56 -0.81
N VAL A 101 -12.46 22.54 -1.37
CA VAL A 101 -13.06 23.72 -2.02
C VAL A 101 -13.27 24.87 -1.03
N LEU A 102 -13.73 24.56 0.20
CA LEU A 102 -13.91 25.56 1.25
C LEU A 102 -12.59 26.24 1.65
N GLU A 103 -11.50 25.49 1.80
CA GLU A 103 -10.19 26.07 2.10
C GLU A 103 -9.60 26.82 0.89
N ALA A 104 -9.80 26.30 -0.33
CA ALA A 104 -9.37 26.95 -1.56
C ALA A 104 -10.04 28.33 -1.76
N GLN A 105 -11.32 28.45 -1.43
CA GLN A 105 -12.03 29.74 -1.49
C GLN A 105 -11.37 30.80 -0.58
N LYS A 106 -10.97 30.43 0.64
CA LYS A 106 -10.26 31.35 1.56
C LYS A 106 -8.92 31.80 0.98
N VAL A 107 -8.17 30.86 0.39
CA VAL A 107 -6.90 31.16 -0.28
C VAL A 107 -7.10 32.16 -1.42
N LEU A 108 -8.12 31.96 -2.26
CA LEU A 108 -8.45 32.87 -3.36
C LEU A 108 -8.84 34.28 -2.89
N LEU A 109 -9.54 34.36 -1.75
CA LEU A 109 -9.88 35.62 -1.08
C LEU A 109 -8.72 36.22 -0.28
N LYS A 110 -7.51 35.63 -0.34
CA LYS A 110 -6.30 36.04 0.41
C LYS A 110 -6.48 36.00 1.94
N GLN A 111 -7.40 35.18 2.44
CA GLN A 111 -7.69 34.95 3.86
C GLN A 111 -6.79 33.85 4.44
N PHE A 112 -5.48 34.00 4.30
CA PHE A 112 -4.51 32.95 4.69
C PHE A 112 -4.51 32.64 6.19
N SER A 113 -4.88 33.60 7.04
CA SER A 113 -5.01 33.41 8.49
C SER A 113 -6.13 32.44 8.88
N ASP A 114 -7.14 32.28 8.02
CA ASP A 114 -8.37 31.56 8.33
C ASP A 114 -8.36 30.13 7.78
N VAL A 115 -7.28 29.77 7.07
CA VAL A 115 -7.03 28.43 6.53
C VAL A 115 -6.75 27.48 7.68
N MET A 116 -7.39 26.31 7.64
CA MET A 116 -7.27 25.30 8.70
C MET A 116 -7.01 23.92 8.11
N THR A 117 -6.18 23.13 8.79
CA THR A 117 -6.08 21.69 8.55
C THR A 117 -7.26 21.01 9.22
N THR A 118 -8.12 20.34 8.45
CA THR A 118 -9.32 19.66 8.95
C THR A 118 -9.13 18.14 8.87
N PHE A 119 -9.22 17.47 10.02
CA PHE A 119 -9.20 16.01 10.12
C PHE A 119 -10.64 15.48 10.25
N VAL A 120 -11.00 14.52 9.40
CA VAL A 120 -12.26 13.77 9.49
C VAL A 120 -11.99 12.54 10.34
N GLN A 121 -12.57 12.50 11.53
CA GLN A 121 -12.43 11.40 12.48
C GLN A 121 -13.56 10.38 12.29
N HIS A 122 -13.25 9.10 12.44
CA HIS A 122 -14.29 8.06 12.48
C HIS A 122 -15.12 8.15 13.77
N ASN A 123 -14.45 8.37 14.90
CA ASN A 123 -15.09 8.52 16.20
C ASN A 123 -15.02 9.98 16.67
N PRO A 124 -16.10 10.53 17.23
CA PRO A 124 -16.13 11.92 17.66
C PRO A 124 -15.14 12.14 18.80
N THR A 125 -14.25 13.12 18.63
CA THR A 125 -13.34 13.54 19.69
C THR A 125 -13.83 14.88 20.22
N ARG A 126 -14.15 14.94 21.52
CA ARG A 126 -14.81 16.11 22.16
C ARG A 126 -16.11 16.51 21.45
N GLY A 127 -16.90 15.51 21.02
CA GLY A 127 -18.18 15.72 20.35
C GLY A 127 -18.09 16.22 18.90
N ARG A 128 -16.90 16.20 18.29
CA ARG A 128 -16.70 16.63 16.89
C ARG A 128 -16.06 15.53 16.06
N LEU A 129 -16.63 15.29 14.88
CA LEU A 129 -16.03 14.44 13.84
C LEU A 129 -15.05 15.22 12.98
N LEU A 130 -15.29 16.52 12.77
CA LEU A 130 -14.39 17.41 12.05
C LEU A 130 -13.53 18.20 13.03
N GLN A 131 -12.25 17.85 13.09
CA GLN A 131 -11.27 18.53 13.92
C GLN A 131 -10.47 19.51 13.10
N ARG A 132 -10.63 20.81 13.40
CA ARG A 132 -9.90 21.89 12.73
C ARG A 132 -8.74 22.33 13.60
N ILE A 133 -7.54 22.35 13.04
CA ILE A 133 -6.34 22.92 13.68
C ILE A 133 -5.66 23.91 12.73
N PRO A 134 -4.99 24.95 13.25
CA PRO A 134 -4.18 25.82 12.42
C PRO A 134 -3.04 25.03 11.73
N PRO A 135 -2.65 25.39 10.50
CA PRO A 135 -1.50 24.79 9.85
C PRO A 135 -0.23 24.96 10.69
N GLN A 136 0.61 23.93 10.69
CA GLN A 136 1.90 24.01 11.39
C GLN A 136 2.85 24.96 10.65
N LYS A 137 3.70 25.65 11.41
CA LYS A 137 4.77 26.47 10.82
C LYS A 137 5.81 25.57 10.12
N PRO A 138 6.50 26.06 9.08
CA PRO A 138 7.57 25.32 8.43
C PRO A 138 8.59 24.80 9.45
N ASN A 139 8.93 23.51 9.36
CA ASN A 139 9.94 22.90 10.23
C ASN A 139 11.35 23.36 9.81
N PRO A 140 12.12 24.06 10.68
CA PRO A 140 13.46 24.52 10.32
C PRO A 140 14.44 23.40 9.97
N LYS A 141 14.20 22.18 10.46
CA LYS A 141 15.02 20.98 10.22
C LYS A 141 14.63 20.21 8.95
N CYS A 142 13.61 20.67 8.21
CA CYS A 142 13.16 19.99 7.00
C CYS A 142 14.20 20.11 5.87
N TYR A 143 14.68 19.01 5.33
CA TYR A 143 15.66 19.01 4.23
C TYR A 143 15.05 19.34 2.85
N VAL A 144 13.72 19.50 2.77
CA VAL A 144 12.99 19.82 1.53
C VAL A 144 12.69 21.31 1.42
N CYS A 145 12.07 21.92 2.43
CA CYS A 145 11.63 23.32 2.39
C CYS A 145 12.53 24.30 3.17
N SER A 146 13.56 23.80 3.85
CA SER A 146 14.56 24.61 4.56
C SER A 146 15.96 24.36 3.98
N LYS A 147 16.97 25.07 4.50
CA LYS A 147 18.38 24.89 4.15
C LYS A 147 19.04 23.74 4.93
N ALA A 148 18.27 22.79 5.44
CA ALA A 148 18.79 21.69 6.23
C ALA A 148 19.51 20.69 5.31
N MET A 149 20.69 20.22 5.73
CA MET A 149 21.46 19.21 4.99
C MET A 149 21.24 17.83 5.62
N VAL A 150 21.07 16.82 4.77
CA VAL A 150 21.08 15.41 5.18
C VAL A 150 22.52 14.91 5.10
N ARG A 151 22.97 14.17 6.12
CA ARG A 151 24.26 13.46 6.09
C ARG A 151 24.01 12.02 5.67
N LEU A 152 24.76 11.57 4.67
CA LEU A 152 24.75 10.20 4.17
C LEU A 152 26.07 9.53 4.55
N GLU A 153 26.00 8.41 5.25
CA GLU A 153 27.15 7.57 5.58
C GLU A 153 27.09 6.29 4.76
N ILE A 154 28.08 6.10 3.86
CA ILE A 154 28.11 4.98 2.92
C ILE A 154 29.52 4.37 2.84
N ASP A 155 29.58 3.09 2.52
CA ASP A 155 30.84 2.41 2.19
C ASP A 155 31.20 2.70 0.73
N VAL A 156 32.13 3.64 0.54
CA VAL A 156 32.62 4.08 -0.78
C VAL A 156 33.30 2.98 -1.60
N LYS A 157 33.64 1.83 -1.00
CA LYS A 157 34.21 0.69 -1.73
C LYS A 157 33.14 -0.26 -2.28
N LYS A 158 31.95 -0.28 -1.66
CA LYS A 158 30.85 -1.19 -2.03
C LYS A 158 29.77 -0.51 -2.84
N MET A 159 29.52 0.77 -2.58
CA MET A 159 28.44 1.50 -3.21
C MET A 159 28.87 2.04 -4.58
N THR A 160 28.10 1.67 -5.61
CA THR A 160 28.29 2.20 -6.96
C THR A 160 27.57 3.53 -7.13
N LEU A 161 28.01 4.33 -8.12
CA LEU A 161 27.32 5.57 -8.49
C LEU A 161 25.87 5.30 -8.92
N GLY A 162 25.62 4.20 -9.64
CA GLY A 162 24.27 3.79 -10.03
C GLY A 162 23.37 3.57 -8.82
N GLN A 163 23.84 2.81 -7.83
CA GLN A 163 23.11 2.61 -6.57
C GLN A 163 22.86 3.91 -5.81
N LEU A 164 23.80 4.87 -5.84
CA LEU A 164 23.58 6.17 -5.22
C LEU A 164 22.44 6.95 -5.89
N VAL A 165 22.40 6.94 -7.21
CA VAL A 165 21.33 7.60 -7.96
C VAL A 165 20.00 6.87 -7.71
N ASP A 166 19.96 5.57 -8.00
CA ASP A 166 18.71 4.81 -8.06
C ASP A 166 18.12 4.54 -6.68
N GLU A 167 18.94 4.32 -5.65
CA GLU A 167 18.46 3.89 -4.34
C GLU A 167 18.40 5.02 -3.30
N VAL A 168 19.11 6.14 -3.50
CA VAL A 168 19.18 7.24 -2.53
C VAL A 168 18.62 8.55 -3.06
N LEU A 169 18.90 8.91 -4.31
CA LEU A 169 18.48 10.21 -4.86
C LEU A 169 17.13 10.13 -5.58
N CYS A 170 16.82 9.00 -6.21
CA CYS A 170 15.63 8.83 -7.05
C CYS A 170 14.52 7.94 -6.45
N LYS A 171 14.77 7.29 -5.31
CA LYS A 171 13.76 6.59 -4.51
C LYS A 171 13.11 7.53 -3.51
#